data_AF-A0A1G9NT35-F1
#
_entry.id   AF-A0A1G9NT35-F1
#
_cell.length_a   1.000
_cell.length_b   1.000
_cell.length_c   1.000
_cell.angle_alpha   90.00
_cell.angle_beta   90.00
_cell.angle_gamma   90.00
#
_symmetry.space_group_name_H-M   'P 1'
#
loop_
_entity.id
_entity.type
_entity.pdbx_description
1 polymer ?
#
loop_
_entity_poly.entity_id
_entity_poly.type
_entity_poly.pdbx_seq_one_letter_code
_entity_poly.pdbx_strand_id
1 'polypeptide(L)'
;MNVAGSLIFSIVMVAVVLIMLRNGRLREKYAILWLVIGTLTIILGIFPRLLNWAAALVGVVVPSNLLFALAILLLVGVSLHVSRELTILEDETRILAEEVAILRSSVERLQQESKPIQPTAGEAATASAVPPTERRK
;
A
#
# COMPACT_ATOMS: atom_id res chain seq x y z
N MET A 1 44.26 -1.51 3.98
CA MET A 1 42.85 -1.88 3.71
C MET A 1 41.89 -0.89 4.39
N ASN A 2 41.39 0.06 3.59
CA ASN A 2 40.06 0.68 3.55
C ASN A 2 39.27 1.00 4.85
N VAL A 3 39.91 1.53 5.90
CA VAL A 3 39.19 2.15 7.04
C VAL A 3 38.25 3.29 6.60
N ALA A 4 38.62 4.00 5.52
CA ALA A 4 37.74 4.97 4.89
C ALA A 4 36.46 4.33 4.30
N GLY A 5 36.56 3.10 3.78
CA GLY A 5 35.42 2.38 3.20
C GLY A 5 34.40 1.95 4.26
N SER A 6 34.85 1.46 5.41
CA SER A 6 33.94 1.11 6.52
C SER A 6 33.28 2.33 7.15
N LEU A 7 33.99 3.46 7.23
CA LEU A 7 33.42 4.72 7.73
C LEU A 7 32.37 5.30 6.78
N ILE A 8 32.65 5.32 5.47
CA ILE A 8 31.69 5.76 4.45
C ILE A 8 30.47 4.84 4.45
N PHE A 9 30.66 3.52 4.51
CA PHE A 9 29.56 2.56 4.57
C PHE A 9 28.68 2.76 5.81
N SER A 10 29.28 2.99 6.98
CA SER A 10 28.56 3.30 8.22
C SER A 10 27.75 4.59 8.11
N ILE A 11 28.35 5.67 7.58
CA ILE A 11 27.68 6.96 7.38
C ILE A 11 26.54 6.84 6.38
N VAL A 12 26.77 6.15 5.25
CA VAL A 12 25.74 5.89 4.24
C VAL A 12 24.61 5.07 4.83
N MET A 13 24.91 4.04 5.62
CA MET A 13 23.87 3.20 6.22
C MET A 13 23.04 3.98 7.25
N VAL A 14 23.69 4.78 8.10
CA VAL A 14 23.01 5.71 9.01
C VAL A 14 22.17 6.73 8.23
N ALA A 15 22.71 7.30 7.15
CA ALA A 15 22.00 8.24 6.31
C ALA A 15 20.80 7.59 5.61
N VAL A 16 20.91 6.35 5.13
CA VAL A 16 19.81 5.59 4.53
C VAL A 16 18.71 5.31 5.55
N VAL A 17 19.09 4.90 6.77
CA VAL A 17 18.13 4.71 7.88
C VAL A 17 17.45 6.03 8.23
N LEU A 18 18.20 7.13 8.33
CA LEU A 18 17.66 8.46 8.62
C LEU A 18 16.81 9.02 7.47
N ILE A 19 17.15 8.74 6.21
CA ILE A 19 16.36 9.14 5.05
C ILE A 19 15.10 8.30 4.97
N MET A 20 15.13 6.98 5.20
CA MET A 20 13.90 6.18 5.35
C MET A 20 13.00 6.71 6.47
N LEU A 21 13.59 7.15 7.57
CA LEU A 21 12.88 7.74 8.70
C LEU A 21 12.31 9.14 8.38
N ARG A 22 13.04 9.94 7.60
CA ARG A 22 12.71 11.34 7.27
C ARG A 22 11.83 11.46 6.03
N ASN A 23 11.84 10.49 5.13
CA ASN A 23 11.14 10.57 3.85
C ASN A 23 9.63 10.30 3.95
N GLY A 24 9.05 10.32 5.16
CA GLY A 24 7.88 11.12 5.56
C GLY A 24 6.80 11.48 4.52
N ARG A 25 6.48 10.60 3.57
CA ARG A 25 5.53 10.84 2.48
C ARG A 25 4.42 9.78 2.44
N LEU A 26 3.88 9.40 3.60
CA LEU A 26 2.44 9.31 3.86
C LEU A 26 2.19 8.75 5.27
N ARG A 27 1.39 9.47 6.07
CA ARG A 27 0.73 9.10 7.35
C ARG A 27 1.60 9.05 8.62
N GLU A 28 1.25 9.91 9.57
CA GLU A 28 1.67 9.99 10.99
C GLU A 28 1.94 8.64 11.69
N LYS A 29 1.24 7.58 11.28
CA LYS A 29 1.33 6.23 11.85
C LYS A 29 2.70 5.56 11.68
N TYR A 30 3.42 5.76 10.56
CA TYR A 30 4.69 5.06 10.32
C TYR A 30 5.86 5.64 11.12
N ALA A 31 5.79 6.94 11.46
CA ALA A 31 6.80 7.59 12.30
C ALA A 31 6.81 6.99 13.71
N ILE A 32 5.63 6.71 14.28
CA ILE A 32 5.47 6.09 15.60
C ILE A 32 6.10 4.70 15.63
N LEU A 33 5.85 3.89 14.58
CA LEU A 33 6.38 2.53 14.46
C LEU A 33 7.92 2.54 14.43
N TRP A 34 8.51 3.42 13.62
CA TRP A 34 9.96 3.60 13.58
C TRP A 34 10.54 4.15 14.88
N LEU A 35 9.82 5.04 15.57
CA LEU A 35 10.19 5.54 16.91
C LEU A 35 10.20 4.40 17.92
N VAL A 36 9.21 3.50 17.89
CA VAL A 36 9.17 2.30 18.71
C VAL A 36 10.34 1.38 18.39
N ILE A 37 10.63 1.12 17.11
CA ILE A 37 11.78 0.29 16.70
C ILE A 37 13.11 0.90 17.16
N GLY A 38 13.31 2.19 16.94
CA GLY A 38 14.52 2.92 17.36
C GLY A 38 14.67 2.90 18.88
N THR A 39 13.58 3.12 19.61
CA THR A 39 13.55 3.06 21.07
C THR A 39 13.87 1.66 21.58
N LEU A 40 13.26 0.61 21.00
CA LEU A 40 13.59 -0.78 21.33
C LEU A 40 15.06 -1.09 21.05
N THR A 41 15.58 -0.67 19.90
CA THR A 41 16.98 -0.89 19.52
C THR A 41 17.94 -0.21 20.50
N ILE A 42 17.62 1.02 20.93
CA ILE A 42 18.39 1.75 21.95
C ILE A 42 18.30 1.05 23.31
N ILE A 43 17.11 0.61 23.74
CA ILE A 43 16.91 -0.13 24.99
C ILE A 43 17.72 -1.43 24.98
N LEU A 44 17.68 -2.18 23.89
CA LEU A 44 18.45 -3.41 23.71
C LEU A 44 19.97 -3.13 23.70
N GLY A 45 20.40 -2.04 23.07
CA GLY A 45 21.81 -1.66 22.96
C GLY A 45 22.41 -1.11 24.26
N ILE A 46 21.63 -0.39 25.07
CA ILE A 46 22.10 0.24 26.30
C ILE A 46 22.16 -0.75 27.48
N PHE A 47 21.39 -1.85 27.45
CA PHE A 47 21.28 -2.78 28.59
C PHE A 47 21.76 -4.21 28.32
N PRO A 48 23.08 -4.45 28.14
CA PRO A 48 23.63 -5.81 28.22
C PRO A 48 23.44 -6.43 29.62
N ARG A 49 23.20 -5.60 30.66
CA ARG A 49 22.87 -6.08 32.02
C ARG A 49 21.47 -6.72 32.14
N LEU A 50 20.44 -6.23 31.42
CA LEU A 50 19.13 -6.91 31.39
C LEU A 50 19.25 -8.25 30.67
N LEU A 51 20.04 -8.29 29.61
CA LEU A 51 20.28 -9.50 28.83
C LEU A 51 20.96 -10.59 29.67
N ASN A 52 21.94 -10.23 30.50
CA ASN A 52 22.56 -11.17 31.44
C ASN A 52 21.58 -11.68 32.50
N TRP A 53 20.69 -10.82 33.03
CA TRP A 53 19.69 -11.22 34.01
C TRP A 53 18.61 -12.14 33.39
N ALA A 54 18.13 -11.79 32.20
CA ALA A 54 17.18 -12.59 31.44
C ALA A 54 17.80 -13.91 30.95
N ALA A 55 19.06 -13.92 30.53
CA ALA A 55 19.80 -15.12 30.16
C ALA A 55 19.95 -16.07 31.36
N ALA A 56 20.21 -15.52 32.56
CA ALA A 56 20.23 -16.31 33.80
C ALA A 56 18.85 -16.86 34.17
N LEU A 57 17.75 -16.13 33.92
CA LEU A 57 16.37 -16.60 34.15
C LEU A 57 15.93 -17.69 33.16
N VAL A 58 16.30 -17.55 31.89
CA VAL A 58 15.92 -18.47 30.81
C VAL A 58 16.89 -19.67 30.71
N GLY A 59 18.05 -19.60 31.37
CA GLY A 59 19.06 -20.65 31.36
C GLY A 59 19.98 -20.65 30.13
N VAL A 60 20.11 -19.51 29.44
CA VAL A 60 20.92 -19.38 28.22
C VAL A 60 22.35 -19.00 28.58
N VAL A 61 23.31 -19.87 28.23
CA VAL A 61 24.74 -19.71 28.58
C VAL A 61 25.40 -18.51 27.89
N VAL A 62 24.95 -18.16 26.69
CA VAL A 62 25.54 -17.08 25.88
C VAL A 62 24.53 -15.93 25.72
N PRO A 63 24.80 -14.74 26.31
CA PRO A 63 23.90 -13.58 26.23
C PRO A 63 23.54 -13.19 24.79
N SER A 64 24.49 -13.33 23.86
CA SER A 64 24.34 -13.06 22.44
C SER A 64 23.18 -13.82 21.79
N ASN A 65 22.91 -15.06 22.21
CA ASN A 65 21.84 -15.89 21.65
C ASN A 65 20.46 -15.35 22.03
N LEU A 66 20.34 -14.80 23.25
CA LEU A 66 19.11 -14.15 23.71
C LEU A 66 18.85 -12.86 22.91
N LEU A 67 19.91 -12.11 22.57
CA LEU A 67 19.82 -10.91 21.76
C LEU A 67 19.37 -11.24 20.33
N PHE A 68 19.88 -12.34 19.75
CA PHE A 68 19.41 -12.86 18.48
C PHE A 68 17.94 -13.28 18.53
N ALA A 69 17.53 -14.05 19.55
CA ALA A 69 16.14 -14.47 19.71
C ALA A 69 15.20 -13.26 19.84
N LEU A 70 15.59 -12.25 20.61
CA LEU A 70 14.82 -11.02 20.78
C LEU A 70 14.77 -10.21 19.48
N ALA A 71 15.88 -10.10 18.75
CA ALA A 71 15.90 -9.44 17.45
C ALA A 71 14.98 -10.13 16.43
N ILE A 72 14.97 -11.47 16.39
CA ILE A 72 14.04 -12.25 15.56
C ILE A 72 12.59 -12.00 15.99
N LEU A 73 12.30 -12.03 17.29
CA LEU A 73 10.97 -11.75 17.83
C LEU A 73 10.48 -10.34 17.43
N LEU A 74 11.35 -9.33 17.56
CA LEU A 74 11.07 -7.97 17.12
C LEU A 74 10.84 -7.90 15.61
N LEU A 75 11.68 -8.57 14.82
CA LEU A 75 11.53 -8.61 13.37
C LEU A 75 10.20 -9.23 12.95
N VAL A 76 9.78 -10.32 13.61
CA VAL A 76 8.47 -10.95 13.40
C VAL A 76 7.33 -9.99 13.79
N GLY A 77 7.46 -9.30 14.93
CA GLY A 77 6.49 -8.31 15.38
C GLY A 77 6.32 -7.15 14.40
N VAL A 78 7.43 -6.63 13.87
CA VAL A 78 7.41 -5.58 12.83
C VAL A 78 6.79 -6.10 11.54
N SER A 79 7.16 -7.31 11.11
CA SER A 79 6.58 -7.95 9.92
C SER A 79 5.06 -8.10 10.04
N LEU A 80 4.56 -8.57 11.20
CA LEU A 80 3.12 -8.67 11.48
C LEU A 80 2.43 -7.31 11.48
N HIS A 81 3.06 -6.29 12.05
CA HIS A 81 2.50 -4.94 12.05
C HIS A 81 2.38 -4.40 10.62
N VAL A 82 3.43 -4.53 9.82
CA VAL A 82 3.43 -4.11 8.41
C VAL A 82 2.42 -4.91 7.60
N SER A 83 2.30 -6.21 7.86
CA SER A 83 1.30 -7.06 7.20
C SER A 83 -0.13 -6.59 7.48
N ARG A 84 -0.45 -6.20 8.71
CA ARG A 84 -1.78 -5.67 9.05
C ARG A 84 -2.09 -4.38 8.32
N GLU A 85 -1.13 -3.46 8.29
CA GLU A 85 -1.29 -2.19 7.58
C GLU A 85 -1.48 -2.45 6.08
N LEU A 86 -0.68 -3.35 5.49
CA LEU A 86 -0.81 -3.72 4.07
C LEU A 86 -2.22 -4.27 3.76
N THR A 87 -2.75 -5.17 4.58
CA THR A 87 -4.11 -5.70 4.41
C THR A 87 -5.17 -4.60 4.42
N ILE A 88 -5.07 -3.63 5.32
CA ILE A 88 -6.03 -2.52 5.39
C ILE A 88 -5.96 -1.65 4.12
N LEU A 89 -4.76 -1.36 3.62
CA LEU A 89 -4.60 -0.59 2.38
C LEU A 89 -5.15 -1.33 1.16
N GLU A 90 -4.97 -2.64 1.09
CA GLU A 90 -5.49 -3.47 0.00
C GLU A 90 -7.03 -3.43 -0.03
N ASP A 91 -7.67 -3.54 1.13
CA ASP A 91 -9.13 -3.45 1.26
C ASP A 91 -9.66 -2.06 0.85
N GLU A 92 -9.03 -0.98 1.31
CA GLU A 92 -9.41 0.39 0.91
C GLU A 92 -9.27 0.59 -0.61
N THR A 93 -8.18 0.10 -1.20
CA THR A 93 -7.93 0.20 -2.65
C THR A 93 -8.97 -0.58 -3.44
N ARG A 94 -9.38 -1.75 -2.95
CA ARG A 94 -10.44 -2.55 -3.56
C ARG A 94 -11.78 -1.82 -3.55
N ILE A 95 -12.17 -1.25 -2.40
CA ILE A 95 -13.43 -0.49 -2.28
C ILE A 95 -13.42 0.69 -3.26
N LEU A 96 -12.33 1.45 -3.32
CA LEU A 96 -12.18 2.56 -4.26
C LEU A 96 -12.30 2.12 -5.72
N ALA A 97 -11.73 0.97 -6.08
CA ALA A 97 -11.86 0.43 -7.44
C ALA A 97 -13.31 0.05 -7.76
N GLU A 98 -14.04 -0.53 -6.81
CA GLU A 98 -15.45 -0.88 -6.94
C GLU A 98 -16.31 0.39 -7.10
N GLU A 99 -16.08 1.43 -6.30
CA GLU A 99 -16.77 2.73 -6.43
C GLU A 99 -16.53 3.40 -7.79
N VAL A 100 -15.29 3.38 -8.28
CA VAL A 100 -14.93 3.93 -9.60
C VAL A 100 -15.61 3.15 -10.73
N ALA A 101 -15.71 1.81 -10.61
CA ALA A 101 -16.39 0.99 -11.61
C ALA A 101 -17.90 1.30 -11.69
N ILE A 102 -18.56 1.44 -10.54
CA ILE A 102 -19.97 1.83 -10.46
C ILE A 102 -20.16 3.21 -11.08
N LEU A 103 -19.35 4.19 -10.68
CA LEU A 103 -19.47 5.56 -11.17
C LEU A 103 -19.30 5.66 -12.69
N ARG A 104 -18.33 4.91 -13.25
CA ARG A 104 -18.15 4.81 -14.72
C ARG A 104 -19.38 4.24 -15.40
N SER A 105 -19.99 3.19 -14.84
CA SER A 105 -21.19 2.58 -15.41
C SER A 105 -22.40 3.52 -15.39
N SER A 106 -22.56 4.32 -14.33
CA SER A 106 -23.62 5.32 -14.23
C SER A 106 -23.46 6.42 -15.27
N VAL A 107 -22.22 6.90 -15.49
CA VAL A 107 -21.91 7.89 -16.53
C VAL A 107 -22.23 7.34 -17.91
N GLU A 108 -21.85 6.10 -18.22
CA GLU A 108 -22.11 5.48 -19.52
C GLU A 108 -23.61 5.32 -19.80
N ARG A 109 -24.40 4.94 -18.79
CA ARG A 109 -25.87 4.86 -18.91
C ARG A 109 -26.49 6.21 -19.21
N LEU A 110 -26.08 7.26 -18.49
CA LEU A 110 -26.58 8.63 -18.73
C LEU A 110 -26.22 9.13 -20.15
N GLN A 111 -25.03 8.77 -20.66
CA GLN A 111 -24.64 9.10 -22.03
C GLN A 111 -25.47 8.36 -23.08
N GLN A 112 -25.86 7.10 -22.83
CA GLN A 112 -26.73 6.34 -23.73
C GLN A 112 -28.16 6.92 -23.78
N GLU A 113 -28.72 7.31 -22.63
CA GLU A 113 -30.06 7.90 -22.54
C GLU A 113 -30.11 9.31 -23.14
N SER A 114 -28.99 10.04 -23.10
CA SER A 114 -28.84 11.35 -23.74
C SER A 114 -28.57 11.27 -25.25
N LYS A 115 -28.32 10.07 -25.80
CA LYS A 115 -28.08 9.92 -27.24
C LYS A 115 -29.41 10.15 -27.96
N PRO A 116 -29.53 11.17 -28.84
CA PRO A 116 -30.78 11.45 -29.52
C PRO A 116 -31.19 10.20 -30.31
N ILE A 117 -32.46 9.84 -30.22
CA ILE A 117 -33.08 8.81 -31.06
C ILE A 117 -32.77 9.19 -32.51
N GLN A 118 -31.72 8.59 -33.08
CA GLN A 118 -31.47 8.68 -34.51
C GLN A 118 -32.63 7.90 -35.14
N PRO A 119 -33.46 8.53 -35.97
CA PRO A 119 -34.57 7.85 -36.60
C PRO A 119 -33.99 6.70 -37.40
N THR A 120 -34.34 5.48 -37.00
CA THR A 120 -33.86 4.25 -37.58
C THR A 120 -34.12 4.29 -39.09
N ALA A 121 -33.07 4.09 -39.88
CA ALA A 121 -33.08 4.16 -41.34
C ALA A 121 -34.10 3.22 -42.06
N GLY A 122 -34.91 2.46 -41.31
CA GLY A 122 -36.01 1.66 -41.82
C GLY A 122 -37.27 2.46 -42.21
N GLU A 123 -37.46 3.67 -41.68
CA GLU A 123 -38.67 4.49 -41.95
C GLU A 123 -38.55 5.30 -43.26
N ALA A 124 -37.33 5.62 -43.69
CA ALA A 124 -37.08 6.26 -44.98
C ALA A 124 -37.31 5.32 -46.18
N ALA A 125 -37.09 4.00 -45.99
CA ALA A 125 -37.29 3.00 -47.06
C ALA A 125 -38.77 2.69 -47.31
N THR A 126 -39.63 2.80 -46.29
CA THR A 126 -41.08 2.57 -46.42
C THR A 126 -41.82 3.77 -47.00
N ALA A 127 -41.33 5.00 -46.79
CA ALA A 127 -41.91 6.21 -47.40
C ALA A 127 -41.63 6.33 -48.92
N SER A 128 -40.58 5.68 -49.44
CA SER A 128 -40.26 5.70 -50.87
C SER A 128 -41.03 4.66 -51.70
N ALA A 129 -41.82 3.78 -51.07
CA ALA A 129 -42.52 2.68 -51.72
C ALA A 129 -44.01 2.94 -51.98
N VAL A 130 -44.49 4.20 -51.91
CA VAL A 130 -45.83 4.57 -52.37
C VAL A 130 -45.77 4.79 -53.89
N PRO A 131 -46.37 3.91 -54.72
CA PRO A 131 -46.43 4.14 -56.16
C PRO A 131 -47.32 5.36 -56.44
N PRO A 132 -47.04 6.15 -57.51
CA PRO A 132 -47.94 7.23 -57.91
C PRO A 132 -49.26 6.58 -58.35
N THR A 133 -50.23 6.61 -57.44
CA THR A 133 -51.60 6.19 -57.74
C THR A 133 -52.19 7.23 -58.68
N GLU A 134 -52.53 6.78 -59.88
CA GLU A 134 -53.34 7.51 -60.85
C GLU A 134 -54.48 8.26 -60.12
N ARG A 135 -54.40 9.59 -60.05
CA ARG A 135 -55.60 10.42 -60.00
C ARG A 135 -55.96 10.84 -61.40
N ARG A 136 -56.74 9.96 -62.02
CA ARG A 136 -57.61 10.23 -63.16
C ARG A 136 -58.66 11.27 -62.77
N LYS A 137 -58.61 12.46 -63.39
CA LYS A 137 -59.73 13.14 -64.09
C LYS A 137 -59.35 14.56 -64.48
#